data_AF-A0A1T4Q5U1-F1
#
_entry.id   AF-A0A1T4Q5U1-F1
#
_cell.length_a   1.000
_cell.length_b   1.000
_cell.length_c   1.000
_cell.angle_alpha   90.00
_cell.angle_beta   90.00
_cell.angle_gamma   90.00
#
_symmetry.space_group_name_H-M   'P 1'
#
loop_
_entity.id
_entity.type
_entity.pdbx_description
1 polymer ?
#
loop_
_entity_poly.entity_id
_entity_poly.type
_entity_poly.pdbx_seq_one_letter_code
_entity_poly.pdbx_strand_id
1 'polypeptide(L)'
;MRYLFTLIGLLFIIPVVNAQQEAWKIVPGESIGQVKLEMPANELASLGKPDTGDAAMMKAWRIWYGRRKGGAVDSAAVLAVFTAMRTQDTQYVKEIRVTSRRFRTAEKVGAGSTMTAIRKAYPGLKLVKVYAAKNKSRRIEVYDDEKLGIAFETANARSRRALCSMVVVHTPGDPPGSYLDYHIGFDNLLPVAR
;
A
#
# COMPACT_ATOMS: atom_id res chain seq x y z
N MET A 1 8.06 -14.77 -63.36
CA MET A 1 7.42 -13.51 -62.90
C MET A 1 6.60 -13.85 -61.67
N ARG A 2 6.99 -13.35 -60.49
CA ARG A 2 6.23 -12.32 -59.71
C ARG A 2 5.03 -12.97 -58.97
N TYR A 3 4.93 -13.11 -57.65
CA TYR A 3 5.53 -12.45 -56.48
C TYR A 3 5.33 -13.38 -55.26
N LEU A 4 6.38 -13.64 -54.48
CA LEU A 4 6.28 -14.23 -53.14
C LEU A 4 6.76 -13.15 -52.16
N PHE A 5 5.82 -12.35 -51.66
CA PHE A 5 6.08 -11.30 -50.66
C PHE A 5 5.30 -11.62 -49.38
N THR A 6 6.06 -12.00 -48.36
CA THR A 6 5.96 -11.58 -46.96
C THR A 6 4.58 -11.28 -46.37
N LEU A 7 4.17 -12.09 -45.37
CA LEU A 7 3.38 -11.63 -44.23
C LEU A 7 3.75 -12.44 -42.98
N ILE A 8 4.95 -12.18 -42.45
CA ILE A 8 5.29 -12.46 -41.05
C ILE A 8 5.43 -11.11 -40.39
N GLY A 9 4.43 -10.71 -39.62
CA GLY A 9 4.47 -9.45 -38.89
C GLY A 9 3.11 -9.09 -38.36
N LEU A 10 2.79 -9.57 -37.16
CA LEU A 10 2.10 -8.85 -36.07
C LEU A 10 1.65 -9.90 -35.05
N LEU A 11 2.44 -10.16 -34.01
CA LEU A 11 1.95 -10.87 -32.80
C LEU A 11 2.92 -10.70 -31.62
N PHE A 12 3.30 -9.46 -31.28
CA PHE A 12 4.06 -9.17 -30.05
C PHE A 12 3.60 -7.89 -29.33
N ILE A 13 2.31 -7.52 -29.39
CA ILE A 13 1.80 -6.34 -28.66
C ILE A 13 1.09 -6.72 -27.34
N ILE A 14 0.79 -8.00 -27.11
CA ILE A 14 -0.05 -8.43 -25.97
C ILE A 14 0.68 -8.53 -24.59
N PRO A 15 1.99 -8.85 -24.46
CA PRO A 15 2.54 -9.14 -23.12
C PRO A 15 2.75 -7.89 -22.24
N VAL A 16 2.87 -6.69 -22.83
CA VAL A 16 3.22 -5.47 -22.08
C VAL A 16 2.03 -4.96 -21.23
N VAL A 17 0.81 -5.13 -21.73
CA VAL A 17 -0.41 -4.64 -21.05
C VAL A 17 -0.68 -5.43 -19.77
N ASN A 18 -0.46 -6.75 -19.78
CA ASN A 18 -0.72 -7.61 -18.62
C ASN A 18 0.31 -7.38 -17.49
N ALA A 19 1.59 -7.20 -17.84
CA ALA A 19 2.63 -6.87 -16.87
C ALA A 19 2.41 -5.50 -16.19
N GLN A 20 1.89 -4.52 -16.95
CA GLN A 20 1.57 -3.20 -16.40
C GLN A 20 0.35 -3.24 -15.47
N GLN A 21 -0.59 -4.18 -15.67
CA GLN A 21 -1.80 -4.30 -14.85
C GLN A 21 -1.50 -4.93 -13.47
N GLU A 22 -0.60 -5.91 -13.41
CA GLU A 22 -0.10 -6.48 -12.15
C GLU A 22 0.70 -5.46 -11.31
N ALA A 23 1.40 -4.51 -11.96
CA ALA A 23 2.20 -3.50 -11.27
C ALA A 23 1.38 -2.56 -10.34
N TRP A 24 0.06 -2.46 -10.54
CA TRP A 24 -0.85 -1.61 -9.75
C TRP A 24 -1.86 -2.44 -8.93
N LYS A 25 -1.57 -3.70 -8.68
CA LYS A 25 -2.46 -4.59 -7.95
C LYS A 25 -2.16 -4.59 -6.45
N ILE A 26 -3.21 -4.71 -5.65
CA ILE A 26 -3.15 -4.98 -4.22
C ILE A 26 -3.66 -6.41 -4.02
N VAL A 27 -2.82 -7.27 -3.46
CA VAL A 27 -3.20 -8.63 -3.08
C VAL A 27 -3.17 -8.71 -1.55
N PRO A 28 -4.33 -8.75 -0.88
CA PRO A 28 -4.41 -8.89 0.57
C PRO A 28 -3.52 -10.01 1.08
N GLY A 29 -2.77 -9.77 2.15
CA GLY A 29 -1.93 -10.79 2.77
C GLY A 29 -0.69 -11.20 1.97
N GLU A 30 -0.41 -10.55 0.84
CA GLU A 30 0.67 -10.99 -0.06
C GLU A 30 1.50 -9.84 -0.62
N SER A 31 0.90 -8.86 -1.30
CA SER A 31 1.67 -7.88 -2.08
C SER A 31 0.95 -6.58 -2.42
N ILE A 32 1.75 -5.55 -2.74
CA ILE A 32 1.30 -4.34 -3.44
C ILE A 32 2.27 -4.10 -4.60
N GLY A 33 1.77 -4.23 -5.83
CA GLY A 33 2.58 -4.15 -7.05
C GLY A 33 3.72 -5.16 -7.02
N GLN A 34 4.95 -4.66 -7.12
CA GLN A 34 6.17 -5.49 -7.15
C GLN A 34 6.68 -5.86 -5.75
N VAL A 35 6.14 -5.27 -4.68
CA VAL A 35 6.57 -5.54 -3.32
C VAL A 35 5.73 -6.64 -2.72
N LYS A 36 6.39 -7.68 -2.22
CA LYS A 36 5.77 -8.83 -1.57
C LYS A 36 6.11 -8.86 -0.09
N LEU A 37 5.19 -9.32 0.73
CA LEU A 37 5.48 -9.67 2.11
C LEU A 37 6.51 -10.80 2.15
N GLU A 38 7.31 -10.81 3.22
CA GLU A 38 8.39 -11.78 3.45
C GLU A 38 9.46 -11.83 2.35
N MET A 39 9.51 -10.84 1.44
CA MET A 39 10.66 -10.71 0.54
C MET A 39 11.85 -10.08 1.28
N PRO A 40 13.08 -10.52 0.99
CA PRO A 40 14.30 -9.89 1.47
C PRO A 40 14.39 -8.39 1.11
N ALA A 41 14.86 -7.56 2.04
CA ALA A 41 14.92 -6.11 1.87
C ALA A 41 15.88 -5.66 0.76
N ASN A 42 16.88 -6.47 0.38
CA ASN A 42 17.78 -6.19 -0.74
C ASN A 42 17.04 -6.25 -2.10
N GLU A 43 15.97 -7.04 -2.22
CA GLU A 43 15.16 -7.08 -3.44
C GLU A 43 14.39 -5.79 -3.71
N LEU A 44 14.19 -4.95 -2.68
CA LEU A 44 13.58 -3.61 -2.81
C LEU A 44 14.44 -2.65 -3.65
N ALA A 45 15.72 -2.98 -3.90
CA ALA A 45 16.59 -2.19 -4.78
C ALA A 45 16.03 -2.05 -6.20
N SER A 46 15.17 -2.99 -6.62
CA SER A 46 14.41 -2.93 -7.88
C SER A 46 13.51 -1.69 -8.02
N LEU A 47 13.08 -1.09 -6.89
CA LEU A 47 12.28 0.14 -6.85
C LEU A 47 13.13 1.41 -6.96
N GLY A 48 14.46 1.27 -6.95
CA GLY A 48 15.40 2.38 -6.81
C GLY A 48 15.54 2.87 -5.36
N LYS A 49 16.37 3.90 -5.18
CA LYS A 49 16.65 4.47 -3.85
C LYS A 49 15.37 5.06 -3.23
N PRO A 50 15.03 4.74 -1.97
CA PRO A 50 13.93 5.41 -1.28
C PRO A 50 14.22 6.90 -1.11
N ASP A 51 13.17 7.71 -1.15
CA ASP A 51 13.25 9.16 -0.96
C ASP A 51 13.56 9.53 0.49
N THR A 52 12.99 8.77 1.42
CA THR A 52 13.21 8.93 2.86
C THR A 52 13.02 7.58 3.57
N GLY A 53 13.42 7.52 4.82
CA GLY A 53 13.33 6.34 5.65
C GLY A 53 13.93 6.59 7.02
N ASP A 54 13.63 5.66 7.93
CA ASP A 54 14.22 5.61 9.26
C ASP A 54 14.56 4.16 9.57
N ALA A 55 15.72 3.92 10.15
CA ALA A 55 16.19 2.58 10.50
C ALA A 55 16.64 2.59 11.96
N ALA A 56 15.91 1.87 12.80
CA ALA A 56 16.14 1.82 14.23
C ALA A 56 15.73 0.45 14.78
N MET A 57 16.45 -0.02 15.81
CA MET A 57 16.11 -1.24 16.56
C MET A 57 15.81 -2.46 15.66
N MET A 58 16.69 -2.72 14.69
CA MET A 58 16.58 -3.84 13.74
C MET A 58 15.34 -3.81 12.83
N LYS A 59 14.75 -2.62 12.68
CA LYS A 59 13.60 -2.35 11.82
C LYS A 59 13.91 -1.18 10.90
N ALA A 60 13.23 -1.09 9.77
CA ALA A 60 13.37 0.05 8.87
C ALA A 60 12.10 0.40 8.12
N TRP A 61 11.86 1.70 7.98
CA TRP A 61 10.96 2.30 7.02
C TRP A 61 11.72 2.71 5.77
N ARG A 62 11.18 2.37 4.60
CA ARG A 62 11.64 2.89 3.31
C ARG A 62 10.44 3.47 2.58
N ILE A 63 10.56 4.70 2.12
CA ILE A 63 9.44 5.48 1.58
C ILE A 63 9.81 6.03 0.22
N TRP A 64 8.93 5.80 -0.75
CA TRP A 64 9.01 6.33 -2.11
C TRP A 64 7.79 7.20 -2.38
N TYR A 65 8.02 8.39 -2.90
CA TYR A 65 6.97 9.28 -3.39
C TYR A 65 6.84 9.16 -4.90
N GLY A 66 5.60 9.18 -5.38
CA GLY A 66 5.29 9.34 -6.78
C GLY A 66 5.87 10.65 -7.32
N ARG A 67 5.93 10.75 -8.66
CA ARG A 67 6.39 11.95 -9.35
C ARG A 67 5.27 12.50 -10.23
N ARG A 68 5.09 13.81 -10.22
CA ARG A 68 4.19 14.53 -11.15
C ARG A 68 4.87 14.71 -12.50
N LYS A 69 4.10 15.16 -13.49
CA LYS A 69 4.66 15.60 -14.78
C LYS A 69 5.71 16.69 -14.51
N GLY A 70 6.92 16.52 -15.04
CA GLY A 70 8.06 17.40 -14.76
C GLY A 70 8.96 16.94 -13.59
N GLY A 71 8.70 15.78 -12.98
CA GLY A 71 9.61 15.15 -12.02
C GLY A 71 9.48 15.62 -10.57
N ALA A 72 8.61 16.59 -10.28
CA ALA A 72 8.35 17.05 -8.91
C ALA A 72 7.71 15.94 -8.05
N VAL A 73 8.06 15.92 -6.75
CA VAL A 73 7.51 14.99 -5.76
C VAL A 73 5.98 15.13 -5.66
N ASP A 74 5.28 14.00 -5.70
CA ASP A 74 3.86 13.88 -5.38
C ASP A 74 3.66 13.28 -4.00
N SER A 75 3.54 14.13 -2.98
CA SER A 75 3.32 13.72 -1.60
C SER A 75 2.00 12.99 -1.35
N ALA A 76 1.05 13.02 -2.30
CA ALA A 76 -0.20 12.28 -2.19
C ALA A 76 -0.08 10.81 -2.64
N ALA A 77 0.96 10.47 -3.40
CA ALA A 77 1.22 9.13 -3.91
C ALA A 77 2.44 8.55 -3.21
N VAL A 78 2.22 7.75 -2.17
CA VAL A 78 3.30 7.19 -1.35
C VAL A 78 3.24 5.67 -1.39
N LEU A 79 4.41 5.04 -1.50
CA LEU A 79 4.67 3.66 -1.14
C LEU A 79 5.58 3.67 0.08
N ALA A 80 5.15 3.07 1.18
CA ALA A 80 5.97 2.91 2.38
C ALA A 80 6.08 1.42 2.71
N VAL A 81 7.31 0.94 2.89
CA VAL A 81 7.61 -0.47 3.17
C VAL A 81 8.31 -0.55 4.51
N PHE A 82 7.73 -1.33 5.40
CA PHE A 82 8.30 -1.65 6.69
C PHE A 82 8.98 -3.01 6.62
N THR A 83 10.22 -3.07 7.10
CA THR A 83 10.98 -4.31 7.20
C THR A 83 11.48 -4.52 8.62
N ALA A 84 11.60 -5.78 9.01
CA ALA A 84 12.20 -6.17 10.29
C ALA A 84 13.24 -7.25 10.08
N MET A 85 14.26 -7.25 10.91
CA MET A 85 15.31 -8.25 10.89
C MET A 85 14.76 -9.63 11.31
N ARG A 86 15.09 -10.66 10.53
CA ARG A 86 14.74 -12.06 10.82
C ARG A 86 15.97 -12.93 10.99
N THR A 87 17.00 -12.68 10.18
CA THR A 87 18.34 -13.27 10.33
C THR A 87 19.32 -12.17 10.74
N GLN A 88 20.55 -12.52 11.13
CA GLN A 88 21.54 -11.54 11.59
C GLN A 88 21.84 -10.41 10.58
N ASP A 89 21.65 -10.67 9.29
CA ASP A 89 22.05 -9.80 8.18
C ASP A 89 20.89 -9.38 7.27
N THR A 90 19.71 -10.00 7.40
CA THR A 90 18.62 -9.82 6.44
C THR A 90 17.34 -9.37 7.13
N GLN A 91 16.87 -8.20 6.69
CA GLN A 91 15.53 -7.72 6.98
C GLN A 91 14.56 -8.21 5.91
N TYR A 92 13.32 -8.47 6.32
CA TYR A 92 12.25 -8.94 5.46
C TYR A 92 11.08 -7.97 5.51
N VAL A 93 10.37 -7.83 4.39
CA VAL A 93 9.16 -7.03 4.32
C VAL A 93 8.09 -7.62 5.23
N LYS A 94 7.61 -6.79 6.16
CA LYS A 94 6.56 -7.16 7.13
C LYS A 94 5.25 -6.45 6.84
N GLU A 95 5.33 -5.29 6.22
CA GLU A 95 4.15 -4.50 5.89
C GLU A 95 4.42 -3.58 4.70
N ILE A 96 3.39 -3.38 3.88
CA ILE A 96 3.41 -2.52 2.70
C ILE A 96 2.23 -1.57 2.77
N ARG A 97 2.49 -0.27 2.64
CA ARG A 97 1.48 0.79 2.70
C ARG A 97 1.45 1.59 1.42
N VAL A 98 0.26 1.95 0.96
CA VAL A 98 0.09 2.78 -0.24
C VAL A 98 -1.04 3.81 -0.11
N THR A 99 -0.79 5.02 -0.57
CA THR A 99 -1.79 6.10 -0.65
C THR A 99 -2.19 6.45 -2.08
N SER A 100 -1.44 5.96 -3.07
CA SER A 100 -1.71 6.22 -4.48
C SER A 100 -3.03 5.60 -4.93
N ARG A 101 -3.85 6.40 -5.61
CA ARG A 101 -5.14 5.96 -6.18
C ARG A 101 -4.99 5.05 -7.41
N ARG A 102 -3.77 4.71 -7.82
CA ARG A 102 -3.54 3.78 -8.93
C ARG A 102 -3.68 2.33 -8.49
N PHE A 103 -3.31 2.04 -7.24
CA PHE A 103 -3.33 0.68 -6.72
C PHE A 103 -4.74 0.23 -6.35
N ARG A 104 -5.10 -0.98 -6.77
CA ARG A 104 -6.44 -1.55 -6.58
C ARG A 104 -6.39 -3.02 -6.24
N THR A 105 -7.29 -3.44 -5.35
CA THR A 105 -7.58 -4.86 -5.13
C THR A 105 -8.34 -5.44 -6.32
N ALA A 106 -8.51 -6.77 -6.36
CA ALA A 106 -9.37 -7.43 -7.34
C ALA A 106 -10.82 -6.88 -7.31
N GLU A 107 -11.30 -6.50 -6.13
CA GLU A 107 -12.60 -5.86 -5.89
C GLU A 107 -12.64 -4.37 -6.26
N LYS A 108 -11.57 -3.86 -6.90
CA LYS A 108 -11.44 -2.47 -7.38
C LYS A 108 -11.50 -1.42 -6.26
N VAL A 109 -11.23 -1.80 -5.01
CA VAL A 109 -11.10 -0.86 -3.89
C VAL A 109 -9.64 -0.54 -3.58
N GLY A 110 -9.42 0.57 -2.87
CA GLY A 110 -8.13 1.08 -2.46
C GLY A 110 -8.21 2.55 -2.05
N ALA A 111 -7.08 3.25 -1.99
CA ALA A 111 -7.06 4.68 -1.66
C ALA A 111 -8.01 5.49 -2.56
N GLY A 112 -8.82 6.35 -1.94
CA GLY A 112 -9.90 7.12 -2.56
C GLY A 112 -11.27 6.41 -2.59
N SER A 113 -11.36 5.13 -2.24
CA SER A 113 -12.63 4.40 -2.17
C SER A 113 -13.45 4.81 -0.95
N THR A 114 -14.78 4.68 -1.03
CA THR A 114 -15.66 4.92 0.11
C THR A 114 -15.61 3.75 1.08
N MET A 115 -15.81 4.00 2.37
CA MET A 115 -15.90 2.92 3.36
C MET A 115 -17.07 1.98 3.10
N THR A 116 -18.16 2.44 2.47
CA THR A 116 -19.28 1.58 2.05
C THR A 116 -18.82 0.55 1.02
N ALA A 117 -18.06 0.97 0.00
CA ALA A 117 -17.52 0.06 -1.01
C ALA A 117 -16.51 -0.93 -0.39
N ILE A 118 -15.64 -0.45 0.49
CA ILE A 118 -14.64 -1.28 1.17
C ILE A 118 -15.31 -2.35 2.04
N ARG A 119 -16.30 -1.99 2.86
CA ARG A 119 -17.03 -2.96 3.68
C ARG A 119 -17.81 -3.99 2.87
N LYS A 120 -18.29 -3.60 1.69
CA LYS A 120 -18.92 -4.55 0.76
C LYS A 120 -17.92 -5.56 0.22
N ALA A 121 -16.71 -5.10 -0.14
CA ALA A 121 -15.64 -5.96 -0.64
C ALA A 121 -15.01 -6.83 0.46
N TYR A 122 -14.93 -6.31 1.68
CA TYR A 122 -14.30 -6.94 2.84
C TYR A 122 -15.27 -6.95 4.02
N PRO A 123 -16.19 -7.92 4.09
CA PRO A 123 -17.18 -7.99 5.17
C PRO A 123 -16.58 -8.36 6.54
N GLY A 124 -15.36 -8.91 6.58
CA GLY A 124 -14.61 -9.23 7.81
C GLY A 124 -13.96 -8.02 8.49
N LEU A 125 -14.02 -6.84 7.87
CA LEU A 125 -13.31 -5.64 8.28
C LEU A 125 -13.83 -5.08 9.63
N LYS A 126 -12.94 -5.01 10.63
CA LYS A 126 -13.25 -4.50 11.97
C LYS A 126 -12.57 -3.15 12.19
N LEU A 127 -13.24 -2.23 12.89
CA LEU A 127 -12.52 -1.07 13.43
C LEU A 127 -11.51 -1.61 14.44
N VAL A 128 -10.23 -1.29 14.30
CA VAL A 128 -9.17 -1.75 15.22
C VAL A 128 -8.51 -0.60 15.97
N LYS A 129 -8.29 0.55 15.31
CA LYS A 129 -7.69 1.73 15.96
C LYS A 129 -8.35 3.03 15.53
N VAL A 130 -8.22 4.03 16.39
CA VAL A 130 -8.74 5.36 16.19
C VAL A 130 -7.67 6.35 16.63
N TYR A 131 -7.38 7.32 15.77
CA TYR A 131 -6.46 8.40 16.08
C TYR A 131 -7.17 9.74 15.88
N ALA A 132 -6.90 10.70 16.74
CA ALA A 132 -7.45 12.03 16.61
C ALA A 132 -6.43 13.11 17.01
N ALA A 133 -6.56 14.28 16.39
CA ALA A 133 -5.82 15.45 16.81
C ALA A 133 -6.33 15.87 18.19
N LYS A 134 -5.46 16.44 19.03
CA LYS A 134 -5.84 16.94 20.37
C LYS A 134 -7.03 17.92 20.31
N ASN A 135 -7.07 18.76 19.28
CA ASN A 135 -8.16 19.71 19.03
C ASN A 135 -9.36 19.10 18.27
N LYS A 136 -9.39 17.78 18.06
CA LYS A 136 -10.43 17.02 17.36
C LYS A 136 -10.69 17.42 15.90
N SER A 137 -9.81 18.21 15.28
CA SER A 137 -9.93 18.69 13.89
C SER A 137 -9.72 17.59 12.85
N ARG A 138 -8.91 16.58 13.19
CA ARG A 138 -8.59 15.43 12.34
C ARG A 138 -8.85 14.15 13.10
N ARG A 139 -9.34 13.14 12.38
CA ARG A 139 -9.58 11.79 12.88
C ARG A 139 -9.29 10.77 11.80
N ILE A 140 -8.51 9.75 12.15
CA ILE A 140 -8.31 8.53 11.37
C ILE A 140 -8.97 7.39 12.11
N GLU A 141 -9.60 6.52 11.34
CA GLU A 141 -10.03 5.21 11.78
C GLU A 141 -9.32 4.17 10.93
N VAL A 142 -8.71 3.19 11.60
CA VAL A 142 -8.03 2.06 10.99
C VAL A 142 -8.95 0.87 11.08
N TYR A 143 -9.28 0.32 9.93
CA TYR A 143 -10.12 -0.85 9.79
C TYR A 143 -9.32 -2.00 9.20
N ASP A 144 -9.39 -3.17 9.81
CA ASP A 144 -8.53 -4.30 9.48
C ASP A 144 -9.34 -5.58 9.27
N ASP A 145 -9.01 -6.32 8.23
CA ASP A 145 -9.38 -7.72 8.04
C ASP A 145 -8.14 -8.60 8.27
N GLU A 146 -7.91 -8.90 9.54
CA GLU A 146 -6.74 -9.66 10.02
C GLU A 146 -6.57 -11.00 9.30
N LYS A 147 -7.69 -11.66 8.98
CA LYS A 147 -7.68 -12.97 8.30
C LYS A 147 -7.18 -12.84 6.87
N LEU A 148 -7.47 -11.74 6.20
CA LEU A 148 -7.05 -11.49 4.82
C LEU A 148 -5.73 -10.71 4.74
N GLY A 149 -5.22 -10.16 5.84
CA GLY A 149 -3.96 -9.41 5.85
C GLY A 149 -4.07 -8.06 5.13
N ILE A 150 -5.18 -7.34 5.33
CA ILE A 150 -5.41 -6.04 4.71
C ILE A 150 -6.13 -5.07 5.65
N ALA A 151 -5.62 -3.85 5.73
CA ALA A 151 -6.24 -2.76 6.47
C ALA A 151 -6.43 -1.50 5.60
N PHE A 152 -7.38 -0.67 6.02
CA PHE A 152 -7.73 0.60 5.39
C PHE A 152 -7.79 1.70 6.45
N GLU A 153 -7.08 2.79 6.20
CA GLU A 153 -7.18 4.00 7.00
C GLU A 153 -8.15 4.98 6.35
N THR A 154 -8.94 5.68 7.15
CA THR A 154 -9.80 6.76 6.67
C THR A 154 -9.19 8.13 6.93
N ALA A 155 -9.29 9.03 5.95
CA ALA A 155 -9.15 10.46 6.20
C ALA A 155 -10.52 11.05 6.56
N ASN A 156 -10.55 11.88 7.60
CA ASN A 156 -11.73 12.63 8.00
C ASN A 156 -12.95 11.73 8.27
N ALA A 157 -12.79 10.75 9.16
CA ALA A 157 -13.82 9.74 9.47
C ALA A 157 -15.20 10.32 9.88
N ARG A 158 -15.26 11.59 10.31
CA ARG A 158 -16.51 12.28 10.64
C ARG A 158 -17.30 12.79 9.43
N SER A 159 -16.73 12.73 8.23
CA SER A 159 -17.43 13.06 6.98
C SER A 159 -18.46 12.00 6.64
N ARG A 160 -19.64 12.40 6.14
CA ARG A 160 -20.66 11.50 5.58
C ARG A 160 -20.13 10.64 4.41
N ARG A 161 -18.98 11.01 3.85
CA ARG A 161 -18.26 10.26 2.80
C ARG A 161 -16.81 10.05 3.21
N ALA A 162 -16.58 9.40 4.35
CA ALA A 162 -15.23 9.01 4.74
C ALA A 162 -14.59 8.18 3.61
N LEU A 163 -13.43 8.66 3.12
CA LEU A 163 -12.67 8.02 2.06
C LEU A 163 -11.46 7.34 2.67
N CYS A 164 -11.09 6.20 2.10
CA CYS A 164 -9.83 5.56 2.38
C CYS A 164 -8.67 6.48 1.95
N SER A 165 -7.77 6.79 2.89
CA SER A 165 -6.53 7.53 2.66
C SER A 165 -5.34 6.62 2.41
N MET A 166 -5.35 5.41 2.98
CA MET A 166 -4.25 4.47 2.90
C MET A 166 -4.77 3.03 2.91
N VAL A 167 -4.10 2.18 2.15
CA VAL A 167 -4.24 0.72 2.22
C VAL A 167 -2.95 0.15 2.79
N VAL A 168 -3.08 -0.82 3.67
CA VAL A 168 -1.98 -1.55 4.30
C VAL A 168 -2.15 -3.02 3.98
N VAL A 169 -1.09 -3.68 3.53
CA VAL A 169 -1.00 -5.14 3.38
C VAL A 169 0.01 -5.64 4.39
N HIS A 170 -0.37 -6.65 5.17
CA HIS A 170 0.42 -7.28 6.22
C HIS A 170 0.15 -8.79 6.24
N THR A 171 0.96 -9.54 6.98
CA THR A 171 0.82 -11.00 7.02
C THR A 171 -0.55 -11.39 7.61
N PRO A 172 -1.30 -12.32 7.00
CA PRO A 172 -2.55 -12.81 7.55
C PRO A 172 -2.39 -13.40 8.96
N GLY A 173 -3.29 -13.06 9.87
CA GLY A 173 -3.26 -13.50 11.27
C GLY A 173 -2.29 -12.74 12.17
N ASP A 174 -1.50 -11.79 11.63
CA ASP A 174 -0.72 -10.89 12.48
C ASP A 174 -1.68 -9.90 13.19
N PRO A 175 -1.66 -9.81 14.52
CA PRO A 175 -2.61 -8.99 15.25
C PRO A 175 -2.40 -7.48 15.00
N PRO A 176 -3.45 -6.65 15.11
CA PRO A 176 -3.32 -5.20 14.99
C PRO A 176 -2.29 -4.62 15.98
N GLY A 177 -1.20 -4.05 15.47
CA GLY A 177 -0.08 -3.54 16.28
C GLY A 177 1.18 -4.43 16.29
N SER A 178 1.18 -5.56 15.58
CA SER A 178 2.38 -6.30 15.21
C SER A 178 3.30 -5.50 14.26
N TYR A 179 2.74 -4.51 13.58
CA TYR A 179 3.40 -3.56 12.70
C TYR A 179 3.44 -2.15 13.29
N LEU A 180 4.44 -1.34 12.89
CA LEU A 180 4.61 0.01 13.40
C LEU A 180 3.47 0.93 12.94
N ASP A 181 2.87 1.65 13.88
CA ASP A 181 1.85 2.66 13.57
C ASP A 181 2.50 3.87 12.88
N TYR A 182 2.34 3.97 11.55
CA TYR A 182 2.85 5.08 10.75
C TYR A 182 1.78 5.67 9.83
N HIS A 183 1.22 6.82 10.23
CA HIS A 183 0.13 7.47 9.51
C HIS A 183 0.66 8.66 8.68
N ILE A 184 1.00 8.40 7.42
CA ILE A 184 1.59 9.40 6.51
C ILE A 184 0.78 10.70 6.49
N GLY A 185 1.41 11.81 6.91
CA GLY A 185 0.81 13.14 6.94
C GLY A 185 -0.07 13.42 8.16
N PHE A 186 -0.06 12.54 9.16
CA PHE A 186 -0.88 12.60 10.37
C PHE A 186 -0.05 12.44 11.65
N ASP A 187 1.21 12.87 11.62
CA ASP A 187 2.23 12.63 12.66
C ASP A 187 1.87 13.18 14.06
N ASN A 188 0.87 14.07 14.15
CA ASN A 188 0.40 14.68 15.40
C ASN A 188 -0.92 14.10 15.94
N LEU A 189 -1.39 12.97 15.41
CA LEU A 189 -2.58 12.32 15.97
C LEU A 189 -2.23 11.41 17.12
N LEU A 190 -3.09 11.42 18.14
CA LEU A 190 -2.95 10.58 19.33
C LEU A 190 -3.98 9.44 19.27
N PRO A 191 -3.63 8.25 19.77
CA PRO A 191 -4.60 7.17 19.91
C PRO A 191 -5.73 7.60 20.83
N VAL A 192 -6.96 7.23 20.46
CA VAL A 192 -8.16 7.48 21.26
C VAL A 192 -8.55 6.17 21.94
N ALA A 193 -8.59 6.18 23.28
CA ALA A 193 -9.09 5.04 24.05
C ALA A 193 -10.53 4.72 23.63
N ARG A 194 -10.85 3.43 23.54
CA ARG A 194 -12.22 2.96 23.31
C ARG A 194 -13.03 2.99 24.59
#